data_AF-A0A841K3T8-F1
#
_entry.id   AF-A0A841K3T8-F1
#
_cell.length_a   1.000
_cell.length_b   1.000
_cell.length_c   1.000
_cell.angle_alpha   90.00
_cell.angle_beta   90.00
_cell.angle_gamma   90.00
#
_symmetry.space_group_name_H-M   'P 1'
#
loop_
_entity.id
_entity.type
_entity.pdbx_description
1 polymer ?
#
loop_
_entity_poly.entity_id
_entity_poly.type
_entity_poly.pdbx_seq_one_letter_code
_entity_poly.pdbx_strand_id
1 'polypeptide(L)'
;MAQSNTSQQTGDTQLDLSKVATAVTVSAAVAYATGALAINTYLYELGITDFSFAKPKLILTGILVLATFLLLAFSPMFFAWRVAGSRKIGTRTLPTFWKIAPWTLTPIVLLVAASASLCFKDPTGLGQITVWAVSKRMGTRTLPKEFLGTLVVAAGIYSPVCIATLSAFWSKRAFVRMQQDAGRSATGVQIVSFAVAVTCTITSFIAYVYLFTLTFYPAVPQAFGGGQPYFESLVVSKDAGCEFQQLGVPFINAQQTITSPLPVLHESDILFAVWLKGSAGEIENGMKSGLGKGHFVVVQLDKTKINATRAYSFGEDAPTLASPPAACD
;
A
#
# COMPACT_ATOMS: atom_id res chain seq x y z
N MET A 1 -4.89 68.41 14.87
CA MET A 1 -3.90 67.44 15.38
C MET A 1 -4.67 66.33 16.09
N ALA A 2 -4.81 65.17 15.45
CA ALA A 2 -5.45 63.99 16.04
C ALA A 2 -4.37 62.91 16.14
N GLN A 3 -3.98 62.58 17.36
CA GLN A 3 -3.06 61.48 17.65
C GLN A 3 -3.82 60.16 17.48
N SER A 4 -3.52 59.45 16.39
CA SER A 4 -3.94 58.07 16.17
C SER A 4 -3.19 57.18 17.15
N ASN A 5 -3.88 56.77 18.22
CA ASN A 5 -3.43 55.70 19.12
C ASN A 5 -3.48 54.37 18.35
N THR A 6 -2.40 54.08 17.64
CA THR A 6 -2.14 52.75 17.09
C THR A 6 -1.71 51.87 18.26
N SER A 7 -2.69 51.36 19.00
CA SER A 7 -2.48 50.32 20.00
C SER A 7 -1.83 49.12 19.29
N GLN A 8 -0.52 48.96 19.50
CA GLN A 8 0.22 47.76 19.14
C GLN A 8 -0.41 46.60 19.92
N GLN A 9 -1.36 45.95 19.27
CA GLN A 9 -1.82 44.64 19.65
C GLN A 9 -0.65 43.70 19.33
N THR A 10 0.30 43.58 20.27
CA THR A 10 1.20 42.43 20.34
C THR A 10 0.29 41.23 20.53
N GLY A 11 -0.13 40.68 19.39
CA GLY A 11 -0.91 39.47 19.32
C GLY A 11 -0.01 38.36 19.82
N ASP A 12 -0.10 38.09 21.12
CA ASP A 12 0.25 36.80 21.66
C ASP A 12 -0.56 35.78 20.87
N THR A 13 0.08 35.17 19.87
CA THR A 13 -0.41 33.97 19.21
C THR A 13 -0.37 32.87 20.25
N GLN A 14 -1.31 32.91 21.18
CA GLN A 14 -1.52 31.86 22.15
C GLN A 14 -1.89 30.63 21.34
N LEU A 15 -0.91 29.72 21.21
CA LEU A 15 -1.05 28.51 20.44
C LEU A 15 -2.18 27.70 21.08
N ASP A 16 -3.31 27.63 20.37
CA ASP A 16 -4.53 26.99 20.85
C ASP A 16 -4.29 25.48 20.93
N LEU A 17 -3.82 25.02 22.09
CA LEU A 17 -3.50 23.63 22.38
C LEU A 17 -4.69 22.71 22.07
N SER A 18 -5.93 23.20 22.19
CA SER A 18 -7.14 22.44 21.84
C SER A 18 -7.17 22.11 20.35
N LYS A 19 -6.88 23.09 19.47
CA LYS A 19 -6.86 22.86 18.01
C LYS A 19 -5.76 21.90 17.60
N VAL A 20 -4.59 22.02 18.23
CA VAL A 20 -3.46 21.11 17.97
C VAL A 20 -3.82 19.68 18.41
N ALA A 21 -4.39 19.51 19.60
CA ALA A 21 -4.85 18.21 20.06
C ALA A 21 -5.89 17.59 19.12
N THR A 22 -6.89 18.36 18.68
CA THR A 22 -7.88 17.89 17.70
C THR A 22 -7.23 17.47 16.38
N ALA A 23 -6.29 18.26 15.86
CA ALA A 23 -5.58 17.93 14.63
C ALA A 23 -4.81 16.61 14.77
N VAL A 24 -4.07 16.43 15.87
CA VAL A 24 -3.32 15.20 16.15
C VAL A 24 -4.26 13.99 16.27
N THR A 25 -5.37 14.12 16.98
CA THR A 25 -6.36 13.03 17.13
C THR A 25 -6.96 12.64 15.78
N VAL A 26 -7.35 13.63 14.95
CA VAL A 26 -7.89 13.36 13.62
C VAL A 26 -6.84 12.71 12.73
N SER A 27 -5.61 13.20 12.73
CA SER A 27 -4.51 12.60 11.96
C SER A 27 -4.22 11.17 12.39
N ALA A 28 -4.22 10.88 13.70
CA ALA A 28 -4.03 9.53 14.22
C ALA A 28 -5.17 8.59 13.82
N ALA A 29 -6.43 9.05 13.88
CA ALA A 29 -7.59 8.27 13.45
C ALA A 29 -7.55 7.95 11.95
N VAL A 30 -7.19 8.94 11.11
CA VAL A 30 -7.05 8.74 9.66
C VAL A 30 -5.89 7.79 9.34
N ALA A 31 -4.76 7.92 10.04
CA ALA A 31 -3.63 6.98 9.89
C ALA A 31 -4.07 5.56 10.26
N TYR A 32 -4.68 5.37 11.42
CA TYR A 32 -5.19 4.07 11.84
C TYR A 32 -6.17 3.45 10.83
N ALA A 33 -7.16 4.21 10.35
CA ALA A 33 -8.12 3.73 9.36
C ALA A 33 -7.45 3.36 8.03
N THR A 34 -6.47 4.16 7.59
CA THR A 34 -5.70 3.89 6.37
C THR A 34 -4.85 2.63 6.51
N GLY A 35 -4.20 2.45 7.66
CA GLY A 35 -3.42 1.26 7.95
C GLY A 35 -4.29 0.00 8.03
N ALA A 36 -5.43 0.08 8.70
CA ALA A 36 -6.40 -1.02 8.73
C ALA A 36 -6.88 -1.40 7.33
N LEU A 37 -7.19 -0.42 6.49
CA LEU A 37 -7.58 -0.67 5.10
C LEU A 37 -6.44 -1.37 4.34
N ALA A 38 -5.21 -0.87 4.43
CA ALA A 38 -4.05 -1.44 3.74
C ALA A 38 -3.76 -2.89 4.18
N ILE A 39 -3.68 -3.14 5.50
CA ILE A 39 -3.40 -4.49 6.02
C ILE A 39 -4.53 -5.47 5.65
N ASN A 40 -5.79 -5.06 5.78
CA ASN A 40 -6.92 -5.93 5.47
C ASN A 40 -7.02 -6.23 3.97
N THR A 41 -6.74 -5.25 3.09
CA THR A 41 -6.65 -5.51 1.65
C THR A 41 -5.54 -6.51 1.35
N TYR A 42 -4.37 -6.37 1.98
CA TYR A 42 -3.27 -7.33 1.80
C TYR A 42 -3.64 -8.74 2.27
N LEU A 43 -4.19 -8.88 3.47
CA LEU A 43 -4.58 -10.17 4.03
C LEU A 43 -5.73 -10.82 3.25
N TYR A 44 -6.68 -10.02 2.76
CA TYR A 44 -7.78 -10.50 1.92
C TYR A 44 -7.28 -11.11 0.60
N GLU A 45 -6.28 -10.49 -0.04
CA GLU A 45 -5.64 -11.04 -1.24
C GLU A 45 -4.86 -12.33 -0.95
N LEU A 46 -4.47 -12.56 0.31
CA LEU A 46 -3.92 -13.83 0.77
C LEU A 46 -4.99 -14.83 1.23
N GLY A 47 -6.28 -14.49 1.15
CA GLY A 47 -7.38 -15.33 1.65
C GLY A 47 -7.46 -15.43 3.18
N ILE A 48 -6.73 -14.57 3.90
CA ILE A 48 -6.74 -14.51 5.36
C ILE A 48 -7.77 -13.45 5.79
N THR A 49 -8.84 -13.89 6.46
CA THR A 49 -9.92 -13.01 6.95
C THR A 49 -9.77 -12.62 8.42
N ASP A 50 -8.60 -12.87 9.04
CA ASP A 50 -8.37 -12.53 10.44
C ASP A 50 -8.16 -11.02 10.60
N PHE A 51 -9.15 -10.34 11.19
CA PHE A 51 -9.14 -8.91 11.43
C PHE A 51 -8.61 -8.61 12.83
N SER A 52 -7.35 -8.19 12.92
CA SER A 52 -6.81 -7.67 14.18
C SER A 52 -6.91 -6.15 14.21
N PHE A 53 -7.92 -5.60 14.88
CA PHE A 53 -8.15 -4.15 14.95
C PHE A 53 -7.17 -3.44 15.90
N ALA A 54 -6.60 -4.07 16.93
CA ALA A 54 -5.87 -3.35 17.98
C ALA A 54 -4.34 -3.43 17.90
N LYS A 55 -3.73 -3.57 16.72
CA LYS A 55 -2.26 -3.65 16.59
C LYS A 55 -1.65 -2.26 16.36
N PRO A 56 -0.65 -1.81 17.18
CA PRO A 56 0.08 -0.56 16.93
C PRO A 56 0.71 -0.46 15.52
N LYS A 57 1.01 -1.63 14.93
CA LYS A 57 1.47 -1.79 13.54
C LYS A 57 0.52 -1.12 12.52
N LEU A 58 -0.78 -1.07 12.80
CA LEU A 58 -1.77 -0.41 11.92
C LEU A 58 -1.51 1.09 11.81
N ILE A 59 -1.21 1.76 12.93
CA ILE A 59 -0.92 3.20 12.92
C ILE A 59 0.35 3.47 12.12
N LEU A 60 1.39 2.67 12.30
CA LEU A 60 2.66 2.83 11.61
C LEU A 60 2.52 2.62 10.09
N THR A 61 1.83 1.56 9.67
CA THR A 61 1.48 1.33 8.25
C THR A 61 0.66 2.48 7.69
N GLY A 62 -0.32 2.97 8.45
CA GLY A 62 -1.12 4.13 8.10
C GLY A 62 -0.30 5.40 7.89
N ILE A 63 0.60 5.70 8.81
CA ILE A 63 1.54 6.84 8.71
C ILE A 63 2.40 6.68 7.47
N LEU A 64 2.93 5.48 7.19
CA LEU A 64 3.74 5.21 6.02
C LEU A 64 2.96 5.52 4.74
N VAL A 65 1.76 4.96 4.59
CA VAL A 65 0.89 5.15 3.42
C VAL A 65 0.52 6.64 3.23
N LEU A 66 0.17 7.34 4.32
CA LEU A 66 -0.15 8.76 4.27
C LEU A 66 1.06 9.62 3.93
N ALA A 67 2.22 9.32 4.52
CA ALA A 67 3.46 10.05 4.25
C ALA A 67 3.87 9.92 2.79
N THR A 68 3.79 8.71 2.22
CA THR A 68 4.08 8.48 0.80
C THR A 68 3.03 9.13 -0.10
N PHE A 69 1.74 9.09 0.27
CA PHE A 69 0.69 9.81 -0.45
C PHE A 69 0.94 11.31 -0.48
N LEU A 70 1.23 11.91 0.67
CA LEU A 70 1.50 13.35 0.80
C LEU A 70 2.75 13.77 0.03
N LEU A 71 3.81 12.96 0.07
CA LEU A 71 5.04 13.21 -0.69
C LEU A 71 4.80 13.17 -2.20
N LEU A 72 3.98 12.23 -2.68
CA LEU A 72 3.58 12.16 -4.09
C LEU A 72 2.61 13.29 -4.46
N ALA A 73 1.71 13.68 -3.57
CA ALA A 73 0.73 14.74 -3.79
C ALA A 73 1.38 16.14 -3.80
N PHE A 74 2.54 16.31 -3.15
CA PHE A 74 3.25 17.58 -3.07
C PHE A 74 3.59 18.15 -4.45
N SER A 75 4.08 17.32 -5.38
CA SER A 75 4.43 17.76 -6.74
C SER A 75 3.25 18.33 -7.52
N PRO A 76 2.14 17.59 -7.71
CA PRO A 76 1.02 18.10 -8.47
C PRO A 76 0.26 19.19 -7.69
N MET A 77 0.26 19.18 -6.36
CA MET A 77 -0.27 20.28 -5.55
C MET A 77 0.54 21.57 -5.73
N PHE A 78 1.87 21.49 -5.73
CA PHE A 78 2.74 22.64 -5.98
C PHE A 78 2.58 23.16 -7.41
N PHE A 79 2.49 22.26 -8.39
CA PHE A 79 2.17 22.61 -9.78
C PHE A 79 0.84 23.38 -9.87
N ALA A 80 -0.22 22.80 -9.29
CA ALA A 80 -1.55 23.41 -9.23
C ALA A 80 -1.51 24.78 -8.55
N TRP A 81 -0.83 24.91 -7.41
CA TRP A 81 -0.72 26.16 -6.68
C TRP A 81 0.04 27.23 -7.48
N ARG A 82 1.15 26.87 -8.12
CA ARG A 82 1.92 27.77 -9.00
C ARG A 82 1.08 28.27 -10.17
N VAL A 83 0.29 27.40 -10.79
CA VAL A 83 -0.62 27.77 -11.89
C VAL A 83 -1.76 28.67 -11.37
N ALA A 84 -2.22 28.48 -10.12
CA ALA A 84 -3.26 29.32 -9.51
C ALA A 84 -2.78 30.72 -9.10
N GLY A 85 -1.54 30.85 -8.62
CA GLY A 85 -1.02 32.05 -7.95
C GLY A 85 -0.75 33.26 -8.85
N SER A 86 -0.63 33.09 -10.16
CA SER A 86 -0.21 34.16 -11.08
C SER A 86 -1.35 35.14 -11.49
N ARG A 87 -2.21 35.54 -10.56
CA ARG A 87 -3.30 36.52 -10.79
C ARG A 87 -2.88 37.96 -10.44
N LYS A 88 -1.82 38.47 -11.06
CA LYS A 88 -1.73 39.93 -11.26
C LYS A 88 -2.25 40.24 -12.66
N ILE A 89 -3.11 41.25 -12.74
CA ILE A 89 -3.95 41.57 -13.90
C ILE A 89 -3.15 42.09 -15.12
N GLY A 90 -1.83 42.28 -15.01
CA GLY A 90 -0.95 42.60 -16.13
C GLY A 90 -0.10 41.40 -16.55
N THR A 91 -0.21 41.01 -17.83
CA THR A 91 0.66 40.09 -18.60
C THR A 91 1.05 38.77 -17.90
N ARG A 92 0.34 37.69 -18.26
CA ARG A 92 0.69 36.31 -17.86
C ARG A 92 2.00 35.87 -18.51
N THR A 93 3.10 35.91 -17.78
CA THR A 93 4.25 35.06 -18.08
C THR A 93 4.08 33.77 -17.29
N LEU A 94 3.71 32.69 -17.98
CA LEU A 94 3.79 31.35 -17.38
C LEU A 94 5.27 31.14 -16.99
N PRO A 95 5.56 30.66 -15.76
CA PRO A 95 6.91 30.28 -15.41
C PRO A 95 7.41 29.28 -16.45
N THR A 96 8.58 29.54 -17.02
CA THR A 96 9.21 28.68 -18.04
C THR A 96 9.20 27.24 -17.55
N PHE A 97 8.75 26.30 -18.39
CA PHE A 97 8.61 24.87 -18.07
C PHE A 97 9.82 24.30 -17.32
N TRP A 98 11.03 24.71 -17.71
CA TRP A 98 12.31 24.35 -17.09
C TRP A 98 12.41 24.64 -15.59
N LYS A 99 11.68 25.63 -15.06
CA LYS A 99 11.65 25.93 -13.62
C LYS A 99 10.71 25.01 -12.82
N ILE A 100 9.76 24.37 -13.51
CA ILE A 100 8.72 23.54 -12.89
C ILE A 100 9.07 22.05 -13.01
N ALA A 101 9.65 21.66 -14.14
CA ALA A 101 10.06 20.30 -14.46
C ALA A 101 10.80 19.56 -13.32
N PRO A 102 11.84 20.13 -12.67
CA PRO A 102 12.56 19.41 -11.61
C PRO A 102 11.64 19.07 -10.43
N TRP A 103 10.81 20.01 -9.97
CA TRP A 103 9.88 19.79 -8.86
C TRP A 103 8.85 18.71 -9.17
N THR A 104 8.40 18.63 -10.42
CA THR A 104 7.44 17.60 -10.84
C THR A 104 8.09 16.23 -11.05
N LEU A 105 9.32 16.21 -11.58
CA LEU A 105 10.03 14.98 -11.93
C LEU A 105 10.69 14.33 -10.71
N THR A 106 11.15 15.09 -9.72
CA THR A 106 11.84 14.53 -8.54
C THR A 106 11.05 13.41 -7.83
N PRO A 107 9.77 13.56 -7.44
CA PRO A 107 9.06 12.47 -6.78
C PRO A 107 8.76 11.30 -7.71
N ILE A 108 8.62 11.54 -9.02
CA ILE A 108 8.46 10.47 -10.01
C ILE A 108 9.75 9.66 -10.12
N VAL A 109 10.89 10.34 -10.23
CA VAL A 109 12.22 9.69 -10.27
C VAL A 109 12.48 8.92 -8.98
N LEU A 110 12.16 9.49 -7.80
CA LEU A 110 12.27 8.80 -6.52
C LEU A 110 11.35 7.57 -6.45
N LEU A 111 10.11 7.66 -6.95
CA LEU A 111 9.19 6.53 -6.99
C LEU A 111 9.70 5.43 -7.92
N VAL A 112 10.18 5.79 -9.12
CA VAL A 112 10.78 4.84 -10.07
C VAL A 112 12.03 4.20 -9.49
N ALA A 113 12.89 4.97 -8.82
CA ALA A 113 14.10 4.46 -8.17
C ALA A 113 13.75 3.53 -7.00
N ALA A 114 12.75 3.87 -6.18
CA ALA A 114 12.27 3.00 -5.11
C ALA A 114 11.68 1.71 -5.66
N SER A 115 10.81 1.78 -6.68
CA SER A 115 10.25 0.61 -7.35
C SER A 115 11.34 -0.26 -7.98
N ALA A 116 12.30 0.33 -8.70
CA ALA A 116 13.41 -0.38 -9.30
C ALA A 116 14.29 -1.05 -8.22
N SER A 117 14.60 -0.35 -7.13
CA SER A 117 15.36 -0.91 -6.01
C SER A 117 14.67 -2.13 -5.38
N LEU A 118 13.33 -2.16 -5.38
CA LEU A 118 12.56 -3.32 -4.91
C LEU A 118 12.55 -4.46 -5.94
N CYS A 119 12.57 -4.14 -7.24
CA CYS A 119 12.70 -5.14 -8.31
C CYS A 119 14.03 -5.89 -8.29
N PHE A 120 15.11 -5.27 -7.82
CA PHE A 120 16.45 -5.87 -7.83
C PHE A 120 16.87 -6.52 -6.51
N LYS A 121 16.02 -6.55 -5.48
CA LYS A 121 16.36 -7.15 -4.18
C LYS A 121 15.97 -8.62 -4.13
N ASP A 122 16.95 -9.49 -3.91
CA ASP A 122 16.74 -10.91 -3.58
C ASP A 122 16.53 -11.11 -2.07
N PRO A 123 15.68 -12.06 -1.64
CA PRO A 123 14.79 -12.90 -2.46
C PRO A 123 13.65 -12.08 -3.05
N THR A 124 13.13 -12.55 -4.19
CA THR A 124 12.03 -11.94 -4.95
C THR A 124 10.78 -11.74 -4.08
N GLY A 125 10.71 -10.61 -3.38
CA GLY A 125 9.64 -10.30 -2.44
C GLY A 125 8.29 -10.12 -3.13
N LEU A 126 7.18 -10.22 -2.36
CA LEU A 126 5.82 -10.08 -2.88
C LEU A 126 5.56 -8.77 -3.65
N GLY A 127 6.30 -7.68 -3.38
CA GLY A 127 6.20 -6.44 -4.15
C GLY A 127 6.63 -6.59 -5.62
N GLN A 128 7.45 -7.60 -5.92
CA GLN A 128 7.79 -7.97 -7.29
C GLN A 128 6.64 -8.70 -7.98
N ILE A 129 5.63 -9.22 -7.28
CA ILE A 129 4.53 -9.96 -7.91
C ILE A 129 3.75 -9.05 -8.87
N THR A 130 3.52 -7.78 -8.51
CA THR A 130 2.83 -6.83 -9.41
C THR A 130 3.70 -6.49 -10.62
N VAL A 131 4.97 -6.16 -10.44
CA VAL A 131 5.90 -5.88 -11.56
C VAL A 131 6.08 -7.11 -12.44
N TRP A 132 6.19 -8.28 -11.83
CA TRP A 132 6.32 -9.57 -12.50
C TRP A 132 5.06 -9.93 -13.27
N ALA A 133 3.87 -9.75 -12.69
CA ALA A 133 2.60 -9.97 -13.37
C ALA A 133 2.46 -9.06 -14.60
N VAL A 134 2.86 -7.79 -14.48
CA VAL A 134 2.89 -6.83 -15.58
C VAL A 134 3.95 -7.23 -16.63
N SER A 135 5.17 -7.57 -16.21
CA SER A 135 6.25 -8.00 -17.11
C SER A 135 5.92 -9.30 -17.84
N LYS A 136 5.24 -10.24 -17.17
CA LYS A 136 4.82 -11.52 -17.74
C LYS A 136 3.79 -11.33 -18.85
N ARG A 137 2.86 -10.38 -18.68
CA ARG A 137 1.94 -9.97 -19.76
C ARG A 137 2.70 -9.43 -20.98
N MET A 138 3.93 -8.94 -20.82
CA MET A 138 4.79 -8.42 -21.90
C MET A 138 5.72 -9.48 -22.53
N GLY A 139 5.63 -10.76 -22.13
CA GLY A 139 6.36 -11.88 -22.74
C GLY A 139 7.74 -12.16 -22.15
N THR A 140 8.70 -12.59 -22.99
CA THR A 140 10.06 -13.01 -22.58
C THR A 140 10.79 -11.96 -21.75
N ARG A 141 11.48 -12.40 -20.68
CA ARG A 141 12.27 -11.56 -19.78
C ARG A 141 13.44 -10.92 -20.53
N THR A 142 13.36 -9.62 -20.74
CA THR A 142 14.48 -8.79 -21.15
C THR A 142 14.54 -7.58 -20.21
N LEU A 143 15.74 -7.11 -19.87
CA LEU A 143 15.95 -5.96 -18.99
C LEU A 143 15.09 -4.74 -19.38
N PRO A 144 14.92 -4.38 -20.68
CA PRO A 144 14.03 -3.29 -21.07
C PRO A 144 12.56 -3.49 -20.69
N LYS A 145 12.06 -4.73 -20.71
CA LYS A 145 10.68 -5.04 -20.33
C LYS A 145 10.46 -4.99 -18.83
N GLU A 146 11.45 -5.41 -18.04
CA GLU A 146 11.40 -5.26 -16.57
C GLU A 146 11.42 -3.79 -16.16
N PHE A 147 12.24 -2.98 -16.82
CA PHE A 147 12.23 -1.52 -16.66
C PHE A 147 10.87 -0.93 -17.05
N LEU A 148 10.31 -1.32 -18.19
CA LEU A 148 8.98 -0.87 -18.62
C LEU A 148 7.88 -1.31 -17.63
N GLY A 149 7.96 -2.53 -17.08
CA GLY A 149 7.04 -3.00 -16.05
C GLY A 149 7.11 -2.15 -14.78
N THR A 150 8.32 -1.78 -14.37
CA THR A 150 8.55 -0.87 -13.24
C THR A 150 7.94 0.51 -13.49
N LEU A 151 8.10 1.05 -14.70
CA LEU A 151 7.47 2.32 -15.10
C LEU A 151 5.94 2.24 -15.09
N VAL A 152 5.37 1.15 -15.58
CA VAL A 152 3.91 0.93 -15.59
C VAL A 152 3.36 0.85 -14.17
N VAL A 153 4.05 0.14 -13.27
CA VAL A 153 3.64 0.06 -11.86
C VAL A 153 3.76 1.41 -11.17
N ALA A 154 4.87 2.12 -11.37
CA ALA A 154 5.06 3.48 -10.83
C ALA A 154 3.98 4.45 -11.36
N ALA A 155 3.67 4.40 -12.66
CA ALA A 155 2.61 5.19 -13.27
C ALA A 155 1.23 4.81 -12.69
N GLY A 156 0.99 3.51 -12.49
CA GLY A 156 -0.21 2.99 -11.83
C GLY A 156 -0.41 3.62 -10.45
N ILE A 157 0.63 3.65 -9.62
CA ILE A 157 0.57 4.19 -8.26
C ILE A 157 0.49 5.72 -8.23
N TYR A 158 1.15 6.39 -9.19
CA TYR A 158 1.16 7.86 -9.26
C TYR A 158 -0.13 8.43 -9.87
N SER A 159 -0.83 7.67 -10.73
CA SER A 159 -2.00 8.17 -11.45
C SER A 159 -3.17 8.59 -10.56
N PRO A 160 -3.56 7.87 -9.48
CA PRO A 160 -4.63 8.31 -8.59
C PRO A 160 -4.25 9.62 -7.87
N VAL A 161 -2.98 9.76 -7.46
CA VAL A 161 -2.51 10.99 -6.80
C VAL A 161 -2.62 12.19 -7.73
N CYS A 162 -2.29 12.03 -9.02
CA CYS A 162 -2.48 13.07 -10.02
C CYS A 162 -3.96 13.40 -10.25
N ILE A 163 -4.83 12.40 -10.32
CA ILE A 163 -6.28 12.60 -10.50
C ILE A 163 -6.87 13.37 -9.30
N ALA A 164 -6.52 12.99 -8.07
CA ALA A 164 -6.94 13.68 -6.85
C ALA A 164 -6.53 15.16 -6.86
N THR A 165 -5.27 15.44 -7.16
CA THR A 165 -4.73 16.82 -7.13
C THR A 165 -5.25 17.68 -8.28
N LEU A 166 -5.36 17.14 -9.50
CA LEU A 166 -5.96 17.85 -10.62
C LEU A 166 -7.44 18.14 -10.36
N SER A 167 -8.21 17.17 -9.85
CA SER A 167 -9.63 17.39 -9.55
C SER A 167 -9.83 18.48 -8.48
N ALA A 168 -9.06 18.45 -7.39
CA ALA A 168 -9.09 19.50 -6.36
C ALA A 168 -8.73 20.88 -6.94
N PHE A 169 -7.74 20.95 -7.82
CA PHE A 169 -7.36 22.19 -8.50
C PHE A 169 -8.47 22.72 -9.41
N TRP A 170 -9.06 21.85 -10.25
CA TRP A 170 -10.14 22.22 -11.15
C TRP A 170 -11.37 22.71 -10.39
N SER A 171 -11.74 22.04 -9.30
CA SER A 171 -12.87 22.46 -8.46
C SER A 171 -12.60 23.80 -7.77
N LYS A 172 -11.39 24.03 -7.23
CA LYS A 172 -11.02 25.35 -6.70
C LYS A 172 -11.09 26.44 -7.78
N ARG A 173 -10.62 26.15 -9.00
CA ARG A 173 -10.64 27.10 -10.10
C ARG A 173 -12.06 27.41 -10.56
N ALA A 174 -12.91 26.40 -10.68
CA ALA A 174 -14.32 26.53 -10.98
C ALA A 174 -15.03 27.39 -9.93
N PHE A 175 -14.78 27.11 -8.64
CA PHE A 175 -15.32 27.86 -7.51
C PHE A 175 -14.99 29.36 -7.60
N VAL A 176 -13.71 29.71 -7.83
CA VAL A 176 -13.31 31.12 -7.91
C VAL A 176 -13.92 31.83 -9.12
N ARG A 177 -14.07 31.16 -10.28
CA ARG A 177 -14.75 31.75 -11.44
C ARG A 177 -16.22 32.02 -11.12
N MET A 178 -16.91 31.06 -10.53
CA MET A 178 -18.31 31.21 -10.15
C MET A 178 -18.52 32.33 -9.14
N GLN A 179 -17.60 32.51 -8.19
CA GLN A 179 -17.67 33.62 -7.23
C GLN A 179 -17.53 35.00 -7.90
N GLN A 180 -16.84 35.07 -9.04
CA GLN A 180 -16.70 36.31 -9.83
C GLN A 180 -17.91 36.57 -10.72
N ASP A 181 -18.54 35.51 -11.25
CA ASP A 181 -19.64 35.62 -12.22
C ASP A 181 -21.02 35.70 -11.55
N ALA A 182 -21.18 35.19 -10.33
CA ALA A 182 -22.51 34.95 -9.78
C ALA A 182 -23.09 36.12 -8.96
N GLY A 183 -24.01 36.83 -9.61
CA GLY A 183 -25.22 37.30 -8.95
C GLY A 183 -26.18 36.13 -8.68
N ARG A 184 -26.48 35.86 -7.40
CA ARG A 184 -27.56 35.03 -6.80
C ARG A 184 -27.77 33.55 -7.20
N SER A 185 -27.21 32.98 -8.28
CA SER A 185 -27.44 31.55 -8.67
C SER A 185 -26.22 30.61 -8.45
N ALA A 186 -25.17 31.06 -7.74
CA ALA A 186 -23.91 30.32 -7.61
C ALA A 186 -23.99 29.01 -6.80
N THR A 187 -24.95 28.90 -5.88
CA THR A 187 -24.88 27.92 -4.79
C THR A 187 -24.99 26.48 -5.26
N GLY A 188 -25.89 26.19 -6.21
CA GLY A 188 -26.10 24.82 -6.71
C GLY A 188 -24.87 24.25 -7.43
N VAL A 189 -24.28 25.04 -8.33
CA VAL A 189 -23.11 24.59 -9.10
C VAL A 189 -21.87 24.46 -8.21
N GLN A 190 -21.73 25.31 -7.19
CA GLN A 190 -20.66 25.20 -6.20
C GLN A 190 -20.74 23.88 -5.44
N ILE A 191 -21.92 23.52 -4.92
CA ILE A 191 -22.12 22.25 -4.19
C ILE A 191 -21.77 21.06 -5.08
N VAL A 192 -22.24 21.04 -6.33
CA VAL A 192 -21.95 19.95 -7.27
C VAL A 192 -20.44 19.85 -7.56
N SER A 193 -19.77 20.96 -7.88
CA SER A 193 -18.34 20.96 -8.18
C SER A 193 -17.47 20.53 -6.99
N PHE A 194 -17.88 20.89 -5.77
CA PHE A 194 -17.22 20.47 -4.54
C PHE A 194 -17.43 18.97 -4.29
N ALA A 195 -18.68 18.50 -4.41
CA ALA A 195 -19.01 17.08 -4.24
C ALA A 195 -18.21 16.20 -5.22
N VAL A 196 -18.13 16.59 -6.51
CA VAL A 196 -17.33 15.88 -7.50
C VAL A 196 -15.84 15.85 -7.11
N ALA A 197 -15.28 16.96 -6.64
CA ALA A 197 -13.88 17.01 -6.19
C ALA A 197 -13.63 16.05 -5.02
N VAL A 198 -14.52 16.07 -4.03
CA VAL A 198 -14.43 15.22 -2.84
C VAL A 198 -14.51 13.76 -3.24
N THR A 199 -15.49 13.37 -4.06
CA THR A 199 -15.63 12.00 -4.55
C THR A 199 -14.40 11.55 -5.35
N CYS A 200 -13.92 12.37 -6.29
CA CYS A 200 -12.70 12.05 -7.04
C CYS A 200 -11.48 11.89 -6.12
N THR A 201 -11.35 12.73 -5.09
CA THR A 201 -10.26 12.65 -4.13
C THR A 201 -10.33 11.38 -3.29
N ILE A 202 -11.51 11.03 -2.77
CA ILE A 202 -11.72 9.81 -1.97
C ILE A 202 -11.46 8.56 -2.82
N THR A 203 -12.06 8.46 -4.01
CA THR A 203 -11.86 7.31 -4.90
C THR A 203 -10.39 7.15 -5.30
N SER A 204 -9.71 8.27 -5.58
CA SER A 204 -8.29 8.26 -5.90
C SER A 204 -7.43 7.83 -4.71
N PHE A 205 -7.78 8.26 -3.50
CA PHE A 205 -7.09 7.84 -2.28
C PHE A 205 -7.26 6.33 -2.05
N ILE A 206 -8.48 5.80 -2.17
CA ILE A 206 -8.73 4.36 -2.05
C ILE A 206 -7.94 3.56 -3.10
N ALA A 207 -7.95 4.01 -4.36
CA ALA A 207 -7.18 3.39 -5.44
C ALA A 207 -5.67 3.42 -5.15
N TYR A 208 -5.17 4.53 -4.60
CA TYR A 208 -3.78 4.62 -4.16
C TYR A 208 -3.45 3.63 -3.04
N VAL A 209 -4.27 3.55 -1.99
CA VAL A 209 -4.06 2.61 -0.87
C VAL A 209 -4.03 1.18 -1.38
N TYR A 210 -4.97 0.82 -2.26
CA TYR A 210 -5.02 -0.51 -2.88
C TYR A 210 -3.74 -0.83 -3.66
N LEU A 211 -3.32 0.06 -4.57
CA LEU A 211 -2.12 -0.15 -5.38
C LEU A 211 -0.83 -0.16 -4.53
N PHE A 212 -0.72 0.74 -3.56
CA PHE A 212 0.39 0.78 -2.61
C PHE A 212 0.50 -0.54 -1.84
N THR A 213 -0.65 -1.07 -1.39
CA THR A 213 -0.74 -2.32 -0.64
C THR A 213 -0.26 -3.52 -1.47
N LEU A 214 -0.57 -3.55 -2.76
CA LEU A 214 -0.15 -4.64 -3.64
C LEU A 214 1.32 -4.54 -4.06
N THR A 215 1.89 -3.33 -4.10
CA THR A 215 3.25 -3.11 -4.63
C THR A 215 4.30 -2.93 -3.55
N PHE A 216 4.06 -2.04 -2.58
CA PHE A 216 5.09 -1.62 -1.64
C PHE A 216 4.96 -2.29 -0.28
N TYR A 217 3.74 -2.46 0.22
CA TYR A 217 3.51 -3.05 1.54
C TYR A 217 4.20 -4.40 1.78
N PRO A 218 4.28 -5.34 0.80
CA PRO A 218 4.95 -6.62 1.02
C PRO A 218 6.48 -6.54 1.05
N ALA A 219 7.05 -5.39 0.69
CA ALA A 219 8.48 -5.12 0.83
C ALA A 219 8.83 -4.39 2.15
N VAL A 220 7.83 -3.94 2.90
CA VAL A 220 8.03 -3.26 4.18
C VAL A 220 8.30 -4.32 5.25
N PRO A 221 9.39 -4.20 6.03
CA PRO A 221 9.68 -5.15 7.10
C PRO A 221 8.54 -5.24 8.12
N GLN A 222 8.31 -6.45 8.64
CA GLN A 222 7.24 -6.71 9.62
C GLN A 222 7.42 -5.91 10.93
N ALA A 223 8.67 -5.54 11.28
CA ALA A 223 8.99 -4.65 12.40
C ALA A 223 8.34 -3.27 12.26
N PHE A 224 8.13 -2.82 11.01
CA PHE A 224 7.44 -1.57 10.69
C PHE A 224 5.95 -1.77 10.36
N GLY A 225 5.40 -2.94 10.70
CA GLY A 225 4.00 -3.28 10.38
C GLY A 225 3.77 -3.65 8.92
N GLY A 226 4.82 -3.90 8.15
CA GLY A 226 4.73 -4.32 6.76
C GLY A 226 4.45 -5.82 6.56
N GLY A 227 4.23 -6.20 5.30
CA GLY A 227 3.91 -7.57 4.89
C GLY A 227 5.12 -8.40 4.44
N GLN A 228 6.36 -7.93 4.65
CA GLN A 228 7.53 -8.70 4.28
C GLN A 228 7.61 -9.98 5.12
N PRO A 229 7.65 -11.18 4.48
CA PRO A 229 7.77 -12.41 5.22
C PRO A 229 9.13 -12.49 5.93
N TYR A 230 9.10 -13.04 7.13
CA TYR A 230 10.29 -13.43 7.89
C TYR A 230 10.34 -14.95 7.93
N PHE A 231 11.53 -15.51 8.12
CA PHE A 231 11.72 -16.95 8.07
C PHE A 231 11.84 -17.50 9.49
N GLU A 232 11.00 -18.48 9.82
CA GLU A 232 11.07 -19.19 11.09
C GLU A 232 11.03 -20.70 10.89
N SER A 233 11.77 -21.42 11.73
CA SER A 233 11.69 -22.86 11.84
C SER A 233 10.69 -23.22 12.93
N LEU A 234 9.69 -24.01 12.58
CA LEU A 234 8.67 -24.47 13.51
C LEU A 234 9.11 -25.78 14.14
N VAL A 235 8.89 -25.91 15.45
CA VAL A 235 9.05 -27.18 16.17
C VAL A 235 7.71 -27.90 16.14
N VAL A 236 7.62 -28.96 15.35
CA VAL A 236 6.41 -29.75 15.14
C VAL A 236 6.45 -30.95 16.09
N SER A 237 5.32 -31.23 16.74
CA SER A 237 5.19 -32.43 17.55
C SER A 237 5.31 -33.68 16.67
N LYS A 238 5.82 -34.79 17.21
CA LYS A 238 5.98 -36.04 16.42
C LYS A 238 4.66 -36.49 15.79
N ASP A 239 3.56 -36.32 16.50
CA ASP A 239 2.21 -36.70 16.04
C ASP A 239 1.75 -35.86 14.85
N ALA A 240 2.13 -34.58 14.78
CA ALA A 240 1.77 -33.67 13.68
C ALA A 240 2.77 -33.71 12.51
N GLY A 241 3.93 -34.37 12.68
CA GLY A 241 4.98 -34.43 11.67
C GLY A 241 4.46 -34.96 10.33
N CYS A 242 3.62 -36.00 10.36
CA CYS A 242 3.09 -36.56 9.13
C CYS A 242 2.10 -35.64 8.40
N GLU A 243 1.22 -34.95 9.14
CA GLU A 243 0.27 -33.99 8.56
C GLU A 243 1.04 -32.87 7.83
N PHE A 244 2.09 -32.33 8.47
CA PHE A 244 2.95 -31.33 7.87
C PHE A 244 3.70 -31.85 6.63
N GLN A 245 4.13 -33.11 6.63
CA GLN A 245 4.78 -33.71 5.46
C GLN A 245 3.81 -33.92 4.29
N GLN A 246 2.59 -34.36 4.57
CA GLN A 246 1.54 -34.50 3.56
C GLN A 246 1.17 -33.14 2.95
N LEU A 247 1.28 -32.07 3.74
CA LEU A 247 1.15 -30.69 3.28
C LEU A 247 2.39 -30.19 2.53
N GLY A 248 3.45 -30.98 2.39
CA GLY A 248 4.66 -30.61 1.65
C GLY A 248 5.58 -29.65 2.41
N VAL A 249 5.49 -29.60 3.75
CA VAL A 249 6.38 -28.79 4.59
C VAL A 249 7.75 -29.46 4.68
N PRO A 250 8.84 -28.80 4.27
CA PRO A 250 10.19 -29.37 4.37
C PRO A 250 10.69 -29.42 5.83
N PHE A 251 11.35 -30.50 6.22
CA PHE A 251 11.99 -30.68 7.53
C PHE A 251 13.53 -30.68 7.40
N ILE A 252 14.23 -30.18 8.42
CA ILE A 252 15.72 -30.15 8.45
C ILE A 252 16.26 -31.54 8.82
N ASN A 253 15.59 -32.24 9.74
CA ASN A 253 16.12 -33.45 10.36
C ASN A 253 15.30 -34.68 9.92
N ALA A 254 15.97 -35.84 9.82
CA ALA A 254 15.32 -37.13 9.58
C ALA A 254 14.26 -37.49 10.64
N GLN A 255 14.35 -36.89 11.84
CA GLN A 255 13.42 -37.05 12.95
C GLN A 255 12.14 -36.22 12.80
N GLN A 256 12.04 -35.36 11.78
CA GLN A 256 10.81 -34.64 11.40
C GLN A 256 10.22 -33.74 12.50
N THR A 257 11.06 -33.23 13.41
CA THR A 257 10.60 -32.36 14.51
C THR A 257 10.80 -30.87 14.25
N ILE A 258 11.68 -30.50 13.32
CA ILE A 258 12.01 -29.10 13.03
C ILE A 258 11.87 -28.85 11.53
N THR A 259 11.03 -27.89 11.15
CA THR A 259 10.85 -27.50 9.75
C THR A 259 12.08 -26.73 9.26
N SER A 260 12.39 -26.84 7.96
CA SER A 260 13.27 -25.87 7.31
C SER A 260 12.69 -24.46 7.51
N PRO A 261 13.51 -23.39 7.52
CA PRO A 261 12.99 -22.04 7.71
C PRO A 261 11.88 -21.72 6.70
N LEU A 262 10.68 -21.47 7.21
CA LEU A 262 9.50 -21.22 6.41
C LEU A 262 9.17 -19.72 6.43
N PRO A 263 8.82 -19.12 5.29
CA PRO A 263 8.34 -17.74 5.23
C PRO A 263 6.99 -17.59 5.93
N VAL A 264 6.98 -16.94 7.08
CA VAL A 264 5.78 -16.58 7.83
C VAL A 264 5.19 -15.31 7.23
N LEU A 265 3.96 -15.41 6.71
CA LEU A 265 3.21 -14.31 6.11
C LEU A 265 2.40 -13.54 7.16
N HIS A 266 1.84 -14.26 8.13
CA HIS A 266 1.03 -13.69 9.19
C HIS A 266 1.17 -14.51 10.47
N GLU A 267 1.26 -13.80 11.58
CA GLU A 267 1.24 -14.34 12.94
C GLU A 267 0.16 -13.61 13.75
N SER A 268 -0.76 -14.41 14.29
CA SER A 268 -1.70 -14.02 15.33
C SER A 268 -1.53 -14.93 16.54
N ASP A 269 -2.20 -14.60 17.65
CA ASP A 269 -2.09 -15.36 18.90
C ASP A 269 -2.55 -16.83 18.76
N ILE A 270 -3.26 -17.14 17.68
CA ILE A 270 -3.87 -18.44 17.40
C ILE A 270 -3.52 -19.02 16.02
N LEU A 271 -3.00 -18.22 15.08
CA LEU A 271 -2.83 -18.64 13.68
C LEU A 271 -1.47 -18.21 13.13
N PHE A 272 -0.82 -19.13 12.43
CA PHE A 272 0.37 -18.90 11.62
C PHE A 272 0.06 -19.22 10.17
N ALA A 273 0.15 -18.21 9.31
CA ALA A 273 0.08 -18.40 7.86
C ALA A 273 1.51 -18.51 7.32
N VAL A 274 1.83 -19.64 6.72
CA VAL A 274 3.18 -19.95 6.27
C VAL A 274 3.17 -20.35 4.81
N TRP A 275 4.11 -19.82 4.04
CA TRP A 275 4.22 -20.12 2.62
C TRP A 275 5.12 -21.34 2.37
N LEU A 276 4.66 -22.30 1.56
CA LEU A 276 5.36 -23.56 1.32
C LEU A 276 6.36 -23.42 0.16
N LYS A 277 7.64 -23.67 0.46
CA LYS A 277 8.76 -23.54 -0.48
C LYS A 277 8.61 -24.39 -1.76
N GLY A 278 7.86 -25.49 -1.72
CA GLY A 278 7.53 -26.30 -2.90
C GLY A 278 6.77 -25.54 -3.99
N SER A 279 6.06 -24.47 -3.64
CA SER A 279 5.42 -23.55 -4.60
C SER A 279 6.34 -22.38 -5.05
N ALA A 280 7.49 -22.21 -4.40
CA ALA A 280 8.48 -21.19 -4.74
C ALA A 280 9.62 -21.74 -5.63
N GLY A 281 9.95 -23.04 -5.53
CA GLY A 281 11.01 -23.68 -6.33
C GLY A 281 10.72 -23.75 -7.84
N GLU A 282 9.45 -23.76 -8.25
CA GLU A 282 9.04 -23.63 -9.66
C GLU A 282 9.34 -22.24 -10.24
N ILE A 283 9.60 -21.24 -9.38
CA ILE A 283 9.97 -19.87 -9.77
C ILE A 283 11.49 -19.80 -10.07
N GLU A 284 12.31 -20.64 -9.44
CA GLU A 284 13.77 -20.59 -9.51
C GLU A 284 14.33 -21.22 -10.81
N ASN A 285 13.63 -22.20 -11.40
CA ASN A 285 14.06 -22.90 -12.63
C ASN A 285 13.42 -22.37 -13.93
N GLY A 286 12.92 -21.14 -13.94
CA GLY A 286 12.80 -20.35 -15.16
C GLY A 286 12.07 -21.01 -16.35
N MET A 287 10.96 -21.73 -16.17
CA MET A 287 10.05 -22.01 -17.30
C MET A 287 8.63 -22.39 -16.87
N LYS A 288 7.69 -21.53 -17.26
CA LYS A 288 6.24 -21.78 -17.46
C LYS A 288 5.47 -22.51 -16.34
N SER A 289 4.91 -21.73 -15.42
CA SER A 289 3.51 -21.92 -15.00
C SER A 289 2.98 -20.56 -14.51
N GLY A 290 1.69 -20.43 -14.22
CA GLY A 290 0.99 -19.16 -14.00
C GLY A 290 1.52 -18.32 -12.84
N LEU A 291 0.80 -17.27 -12.44
CA LEU A 291 0.78 -16.92 -11.02
C LEU A 291 0.05 -18.12 -10.35
N GLY A 292 0.73 -19.27 -10.31
CA GLY A 292 0.10 -20.58 -10.32
C GLY A 292 0.10 -21.11 -8.91
N LYS A 293 -0.97 -20.83 -8.17
CA LYS A 293 -1.29 -21.50 -6.91
C LYS A 293 -0.13 -21.46 -5.91
N GLY A 294 0.11 -20.29 -5.31
CA GLY A 294 0.84 -20.25 -4.05
C GLY A 294 0.10 -21.15 -3.06
N HIS A 295 0.73 -22.24 -2.64
CA HIS A 295 0.20 -23.09 -1.59
C HIS A 295 0.71 -22.51 -0.27
N PHE A 296 -0.22 -21.98 0.52
CA PHE A 296 0.07 -21.60 1.89
C PHE A 296 -0.71 -22.52 2.82
N VAL A 297 -0.08 -22.85 3.93
CA VAL A 297 -0.71 -23.61 5.00
C VAL A 297 -1.01 -22.62 6.10
N VAL A 298 -2.28 -22.57 6.50
CA VAL A 298 -2.67 -21.88 7.72
C VAL A 298 -2.65 -22.93 8.82
N VAL A 299 -1.63 -22.83 9.65
CA VAL A 299 -1.43 -23.64 10.82
C VAL A 299 -2.11 -22.93 11.99
N GLN A 300 -3.06 -23.58 12.65
CA GLN A 300 -3.60 -23.07 13.90
C GLN A 300 -2.68 -23.53 15.02
N LEU A 301 -2.18 -22.57 15.79
CA LEU A 301 -1.45 -22.86 17.01
C LEU A 301 -2.45 -23.03 18.14
N ASP A 302 -2.52 -24.24 18.69
CA ASP A 302 -2.85 -24.41 20.09
C ASP A 302 -1.54 -24.24 20.88
N LYS A 303 -1.55 -23.47 21.98
CA LYS A 303 -0.38 -23.25 22.84
C LYS A 303 0.27 -24.54 23.34
N THR A 304 -0.45 -25.66 23.28
CA THR A 304 0.03 -26.98 23.67
C THR A 304 0.37 -27.89 22.48
N LYS A 305 -0.17 -27.64 21.28
CA LYS A 305 0.01 -28.47 20.08
C LYS A 305 -0.11 -27.64 18.80
N ILE A 306 0.84 -27.82 17.87
CA ILE A 306 0.76 -27.26 16.53
C ILE A 306 -0.01 -28.25 15.65
N ASN A 307 -1.24 -27.92 15.26
CA ASN A 307 -2.06 -28.73 14.35
C ASN A 307 -2.28 -27.97 13.04
N ALA A 308 -2.15 -28.63 11.89
CA ALA A 308 -2.36 -27.97 10.61
C ALA A 308 -3.86 -27.98 10.26
N THR A 309 -4.55 -26.90 10.54
CA THR A 309 -6.01 -26.86 10.38
C THR A 309 -6.49 -26.73 8.94
N ARG A 310 -5.71 -26.11 8.04
CA ARG A 310 -6.09 -25.95 6.63
C ARG A 310 -4.91 -25.66 5.71
N ALA A 311 -4.85 -26.38 4.59
CA ALA A 311 -4.17 -25.91 3.40
C ALA A 311 -5.12 -25.03 2.57
N TYR A 312 -4.57 -23.97 1.98
CA TYR A 312 -5.26 -23.18 0.98
C TYR A 312 -4.43 -23.19 -0.31
N SER A 313 -5.13 -23.31 -1.44
CA SER A 313 -4.55 -23.17 -2.78
C SER A 313 -5.29 -22.08 -3.52
N PHE A 314 -4.58 -21.10 -4.07
CA PHE A 314 -5.18 -20.01 -4.84
C PHE A 314 -5.39 -20.42 -6.31
N GLY A 315 -6.62 -20.42 -6.82
CA GLY A 315 -6.93 -20.64 -8.25
C GLY A 315 -8.28 -21.33 -8.50
N GLU A 316 -8.89 -21.11 -9.68
CA GLU A 316 -10.23 -21.65 -10.06
C GLU A 316 -10.34 -23.18 -9.99
N ASP A 317 -9.22 -23.90 -10.07
CA ASP A 317 -9.15 -25.36 -9.90
C ASP A 317 -8.48 -25.74 -8.57
N ALA A 318 -8.90 -25.14 -7.45
CA ALA A 318 -8.48 -25.59 -6.14
C ALA A 318 -9.00 -27.03 -5.97
N PRO A 319 -8.14 -28.05 -5.87
CA PRO A 319 -8.62 -29.39 -5.57
C PRO A 319 -9.38 -29.28 -4.25
N THR A 320 -10.66 -29.67 -4.26
CA THR A 320 -11.42 -29.90 -3.04
C THR A 320 -10.54 -30.81 -2.19
N LEU A 321 -9.98 -30.29 -1.10
CA LEU A 321 -9.07 -31.04 -0.25
C LEU A 321 -9.75 -32.36 0.04
N ALA A 322 -9.16 -33.43 -0.49
CA ALA A 322 -9.64 -34.78 -0.28
C ALA A 322 -9.78 -34.98 1.23
N SER A 323 -10.77 -35.78 1.62
CA SER A 323 -10.98 -36.28 2.99
C SER A 323 -9.65 -36.46 3.75
N PRO A 324 -9.63 -36.18 5.07
CA PRO A 324 -8.40 -36.19 5.87
C PRO A 324 -7.53 -37.40 5.51
N PRO A 325 -6.25 -37.18 5.24
CA PRO A 325 -5.37 -38.22 4.72
C PRO A 325 -5.32 -39.41 5.67
N ALA A 326 -5.18 -40.61 5.09
CA ALA A 326 -5.06 -41.85 5.84
C ALA A 326 -3.92 -41.74 6.87
N ALA A 327 -4.14 -42.34 8.05
CA ALA A 327 -3.17 -42.36 9.13
C ALA A 327 -1.79 -42.84 8.63
N CYS A 328 -0.74 -42.16 9.05
CA CYS A 328 0.62 -42.55 8.72
C CYS A 328 1.06 -43.64 9.69
N ASP A 329 1.11 -44.87 9.20
CA ASP A 329 1.66 -46.03 9.92
C ASP A 329 3.20 -46.04 9.88
#